data_AF-A0AB34AJM3-F1
#
_entry.id   AF-A0AB34AJM3-F1
#
_cell.length_a   1.000
_cell.length_b   1.000
_cell.length_c   1.000
_cell.angle_alpha   90.00
_cell.angle_beta   90.00
_cell.angle_gamma   90.00
#
_symmetry.space_group_name_H-M   'P 1'
#
loop_
_entity.id
_entity.type
_entity.pdbx_description
1 polymer ?
#
loop_
_entity_poly.entity_id
_entity_poly.type
_entity_poly.pdbx_seq_one_letter_code
_entity_poly.pdbx_strand_id
1 'polypeptide(L)'
;MKSVNDVSKLYFDKELSEKNVHMLDPFTGTGTFIVRLLQSGIIKKEDLVRKFNQELHANEIVLLSYYIATINIEEVFNSLIDGDYESFEGIVLTDTFESTETNDYFEENILNENNYRLQEQKKDDIFVIIGNPPYSIGQKNANDNTANLKYPNLNKRIENTYAKYSTAKLRKSLYDSYILALRWATDRIGDKGIISFVINASFIDSNATSGVRKSIYEEFNHIYIFTI
;
A
#
# COMPACT_ATOMS: atom_id res chain seq x y z
N MET A 1 -5.21 12.15 2.16
CA MET A 1 -5.12 12.72 0.80
C MET A 1 -4.61 14.15 0.76
N LYS A 2 -5.29 15.13 1.36
CA LYS A 2 -4.82 16.54 1.35
C LYS A 2 -3.36 16.69 1.82
N SER A 3 -3.03 16.13 2.98
CA SER A 3 -1.65 16.14 3.49
C SER A 3 -0.62 15.51 2.55
N VAL A 4 -0.99 14.44 1.83
CA VAL A 4 -0.10 13.80 0.85
C VAL A 4 0.19 14.75 -0.32
N ASN A 5 -0.84 15.44 -0.80
CA ASN A 5 -0.68 16.45 -1.85
C ASN A 5 0.14 17.65 -1.37
N ASP A 6 -0.08 18.11 -0.14
CA ASP A 6 0.66 19.24 0.43
C ASP A 6 2.15 18.88 0.64
N VAL A 7 2.45 17.68 1.13
CA VAL A 7 3.82 17.15 1.26
C VAL A 7 4.46 16.98 -0.12
N SER A 8 3.71 16.50 -1.12
CA SER A 8 4.18 16.37 -2.50
C SER A 8 4.62 17.71 -3.08
N LYS A 9 3.80 18.75 -2.89
CA LYS A 9 4.13 20.12 -3.31
C LYS A 9 5.34 20.66 -2.56
N LEU A 10 5.36 20.49 -1.23
CA LEU A 10 6.39 21.07 -0.37
C LEU A 10 7.78 20.50 -0.64
N TYR A 11 7.90 19.18 -0.81
CA TYR A 11 9.21 18.52 -0.87
C TYR A 11 9.64 18.09 -2.27
N PHE A 12 8.69 17.97 -3.20
CA PHE A 12 8.96 17.45 -4.53
C PHE A 12 8.57 18.38 -5.66
N ASP A 13 7.93 19.52 -5.36
CA ASP A 13 7.38 20.47 -6.34
C ASP A 13 6.50 19.78 -7.38
N LYS A 14 5.64 18.87 -6.90
CA LYS A 14 4.72 18.07 -7.73
C LYS A 14 3.32 18.04 -7.13
N GLU A 15 2.31 18.21 -7.98
CA GLU A 15 0.92 17.90 -7.61
C GLU A 15 0.59 16.42 -7.86
N LEU A 16 -0.34 15.85 -7.08
CA LEU A 16 -0.78 14.47 -7.33
C LEU A 16 -1.51 14.30 -8.66
N SER A 17 -2.00 15.38 -9.27
CA SER A 17 -2.64 15.37 -10.60
C SER A 17 -1.63 15.18 -11.74
N GLU A 18 -0.35 15.51 -11.54
CA GLU A 18 0.65 15.53 -12.61
C GLU A 18 0.94 14.15 -13.19
N LYS A 19 1.50 14.11 -14.41
CA LYS A 19 1.92 12.88 -15.10
C LYS A 19 3.02 12.15 -14.34
N ASN A 20 3.02 10.82 -14.46
CA ASN A 20 4.01 9.93 -13.84
C ASN A 20 4.06 10.04 -12.31
N VAL A 21 2.94 10.42 -11.70
CA VAL A 21 2.75 10.35 -10.24
C VAL A 21 1.83 9.16 -9.97
N HIS A 22 2.43 7.96 -9.97
CA HIS A 22 1.71 6.71 -9.73
C HIS A 22 1.42 6.55 -8.23
N MET A 23 0.19 6.17 -7.92
CA MET A 23 -0.31 6.03 -6.55
C MET A 23 -0.83 4.62 -6.33
N LEU A 24 -0.42 3.98 -5.24
CA LEU A 24 -0.80 2.63 -4.89
C LEU A 24 -1.47 2.57 -3.52
N ASP A 25 -2.63 1.93 -3.46
CA ASP A 25 -3.24 1.42 -2.23
C ASP A 25 -3.06 -0.11 -2.16
N PRO A 26 -2.04 -0.62 -1.43
CA PRO A 26 -1.73 -2.05 -1.40
C PRO A 26 -2.74 -2.90 -0.61
N PHE A 27 -3.67 -2.27 0.12
CA PHE A 27 -4.64 -2.94 0.99
C PHE A 27 -5.98 -2.20 0.91
N THR A 28 -6.57 -2.17 -0.29
CA THR A 28 -7.60 -1.17 -0.59
C THR A 28 -8.92 -1.40 0.14
N GLY A 29 -9.19 -2.61 0.61
CA GLY A 29 -10.43 -2.96 1.29
C GLY A 29 -11.61 -2.70 0.37
N THR A 30 -12.40 -1.68 0.70
CA THR A 30 -13.56 -1.26 -0.11
C THR A 30 -13.26 -0.14 -1.11
N GLY A 31 -11.99 0.17 -1.38
CA GLY A 31 -11.57 1.21 -2.33
C GLY A 31 -11.55 2.63 -1.77
N THR A 32 -11.70 2.80 -0.45
CA THR A 32 -12.01 4.09 0.17
C THR A 32 -10.96 5.17 -0.15
N PHE A 33 -9.67 4.85 -0.11
CA PHE A 33 -8.62 5.85 -0.37
C PHE A 33 -8.64 6.35 -1.82
N ILE A 34 -8.81 5.44 -2.79
CA ILE A 34 -8.92 5.76 -4.21
C ILE A 34 -10.19 6.58 -4.49
N VAL A 35 -11.33 6.14 -3.96
CA VAL A 35 -12.61 6.88 -4.04
C VAL A 35 -12.46 8.30 -3.49
N ARG A 36 -11.88 8.46 -2.30
CA ARG A 36 -11.70 9.77 -1.68
C ARG A 36 -10.71 10.64 -2.44
N LEU A 37 -9.72 10.07 -3.11
CA LEU A 37 -8.83 10.81 -4.00
C LEU A 37 -9.61 11.37 -5.19
N LEU A 38 -10.39 10.53 -5.89
CA LEU A 38 -11.19 10.96 -7.05
C LEU A 38 -12.19 12.07 -6.66
N GLN A 39 -12.88 11.92 -5.52
CA GLN A 39 -13.84 12.92 -5.02
C GLN A 39 -13.20 14.21 -4.47
N SER A 40 -11.90 14.20 -4.18
CA SER A 40 -11.27 15.31 -3.43
C SER A 40 -11.08 16.59 -4.22
N GLY A 41 -11.14 16.52 -5.56
CA GLY A 41 -10.75 17.62 -6.44
C GLY A 41 -9.23 17.87 -6.51
N ILE A 42 -8.41 16.98 -5.91
CA ILE A 42 -6.94 17.05 -6.02
C ILE A 42 -6.49 16.68 -7.44
N ILE A 43 -7.13 15.67 -8.04
CA ILE A 43 -6.93 15.33 -9.45
C ILE A 43 -7.81 16.27 -10.28
N LYS A 44 -7.20 17.00 -11.21
CA LYS A 44 -7.89 17.92 -12.11
C LYS A 44 -8.80 17.14 -13.07
N LYS A 45 -9.94 17.72 -13.47
CA LYS A 45 -10.91 17.05 -14.34
C LYS A 45 -10.28 16.55 -15.65
N GLU A 46 -9.39 17.34 -16.25
CA GLU A 46 -8.63 16.99 -17.47
C GLU A 46 -7.62 15.85 -17.30
N ASP A 47 -7.20 15.57 -16.07
CA ASP A 47 -6.23 14.51 -15.75
C ASP A 47 -6.88 13.22 -15.27
N LEU A 48 -8.18 13.25 -14.91
CA LEU A 48 -8.89 12.13 -14.29
C LEU A 48 -8.78 10.84 -15.11
N VAL A 49 -9.07 10.90 -16.41
CA VAL A 49 -9.07 9.73 -17.30
C VAL A 49 -7.68 9.08 -17.34
N ARG A 50 -6.62 9.87 -17.47
CA ARG A 50 -5.24 9.36 -17.45
C ARG A 50 -4.90 8.74 -16.09
N LYS A 51 -5.25 9.42 -15.00
CA LYS A 51 -4.96 8.94 -13.65
C LYS A 51 -5.65 7.61 -13.40
N PHE A 52 -6.95 7.55 -13.66
CA PHE A 52 -7.78 6.37 -13.47
C PHE A 52 -7.27 5.17 -14.28
N ASN A 53 -6.91 5.38 -15.55
CA ASN A 53 -6.53 4.29 -16.44
C ASN A 53 -5.05 3.86 -16.36
N GLN A 54 -4.16 4.68 -15.80
CA GLN A 54 -2.71 4.45 -15.95
C GLN A 54 -1.88 4.68 -14.68
N GLU A 55 -2.35 5.48 -13.72
CA GLU A 55 -1.50 5.95 -12.61
C GLU A 55 -2.12 5.74 -11.22
N LEU A 56 -3.31 5.15 -11.14
CA LEU A 56 -3.96 4.75 -9.89
C LEU A 56 -3.98 3.24 -9.80
N HIS A 57 -3.50 2.71 -8.68
CA HIS A 57 -3.31 1.29 -8.45
C HIS A 57 -3.90 0.88 -7.11
N ALA A 58 -4.51 -0.30 -7.06
CA ALA A 58 -5.09 -0.85 -5.85
C ALA A 58 -4.93 -2.37 -5.80
N ASN A 59 -4.58 -2.90 -4.63
CA ASN A 59 -4.50 -4.35 -4.41
C ASN A 59 -5.46 -4.76 -3.30
N GLU A 60 -6.06 -5.94 -3.44
CA GLU A 60 -6.87 -6.58 -2.41
C GLU A 60 -6.71 -8.10 -2.47
N ILE A 61 -6.69 -8.76 -1.32
CA ILE A 61 -6.57 -10.22 -1.23
C ILE A 61 -7.96 -10.88 -1.07
N VAL A 62 -8.92 -10.18 -0.47
CA VAL A 62 -10.27 -10.71 -0.22
C VAL A 62 -11.17 -10.45 -1.44
N LEU A 63 -11.61 -11.52 -2.11
CA LEU A 63 -12.42 -11.45 -3.33
C LEU A 63 -13.68 -10.57 -3.21
N LEU A 64 -14.41 -10.66 -2.10
CA LEU A 64 -15.61 -9.82 -1.90
C LEU A 64 -15.24 -8.33 -1.79
N SER A 65 -14.18 -8.01 -1.05
CA SER A 65 -13.67 -6.65 -0.90
C SER A 65 -13.17 -6.11 -2.23
N TYR A 66 -12.47 -6.94 -3.01
CA TYR A 66 -12.03 -6.62 -4.38
C TYR A 66 -13.21 -6.16 -5.24
N TYR A 67 -14.31 -6.93 -5.31
CA TYR A 67 -15.48 -6.53 -6.08
C TYR A 67 -16.13 -5.23 -5.58
N ILE A 68 -16.23 -5.06 -4.25
CA ILE A 68 -16.77 -3.83 -3.67
C ILE A 68 -15.89 -2.63 -4.03
N ALA A 69 -14.57 -2.78 -3.94
CA ALA A 69 -13.61 -1.73 -4.30
C ALA A 69 -13.71 -1.37 -5.79
N THR A 70 -13.74 -2.36 -6.68
CA THR A 70 -13.90 -2.15 -8.13
C THR A 70 -15.15 -1.32 -8.42
N ILE A 71 -16.32 -1.77 -7.94
CA ILE A 71 -17.60 -1.08 -8.18
C ILE A 71 -17.58 0.34 -7.61
N ASN A 72 -17.12 0.52 -6.37
CA ASN A 72 -17.08 1.84 -5.74
C ASN A 72 -16.17 2.82 -6.49
N ILE A 73 -15.00 2.36 -6.94
CA ILE A 73 -14.02 3.18 -7.67
C ILE A 73 -14.58 3.58 -9.03
N GLU A 74 -15.13 2.62 -9.77
CA GLU A 74 -15.74 2.84 -11.08
C GLU A 74 -16.98 3.74 -11.01
N GLU A 75 -17.90 3.52 -10.07
CA GLU A 75 -19.11 4.34 -9.92
C GLU A 75 -18.73 5.80 -9.67
N VAL A 76 -17.76 6.03 -8.78
CA VAL A 76 -17.29 7.38 -8.46
C VAL A 76 -16.63 8.02 -9.68
N PHE A 77 -15.75 7.32 -10.37
CA PHE A 77 -15.10 7.85 -11.58
C PHE A 77 -16.13 8.22 -12.66
N ASN A 78 -17.03 7.28 -12.98
CA ASN A 78 -18.05 7.47 -14.01
C ASN A 78 -19.07 8.56 -13.65
N SER A 79 -19.24 8.90 -12.36
CA SER A 79 -20.04 10.06 -11.94
C SER A 79 -19.34 11.41 -12.15
N LEU A 80 -18.01 11.43 -12.34
CA LEU A 80 -17.19 12.64 -12.46
C LEU A 80 -16.85 13.00 -13.92
N ILE A 81 -16.94 12.04 -14.82
CA ILE A 81 -16.68 12.22 -16.25
C ILE A 81 -17.98 12.19 -17.06
N ASP A 82 -17.97 12.88 -18.20
CA ASP A 82 -19.05 12.81 -19.18
C ASP A 82 -18.64 11.75 -20.22
N GLY A 83 -19.37 10.65 -20.35
CA GLY A 83 -19.00 9.58 -21.29
C GLY A 83 -19.68 8.24 -21.03
N ASP A 84 -19.20 7.23 -21.75
CA ASP A 84 -19.56 5.84 -21.52
C ASP A 84 -18.85 5.31 -20.26
N TYR A 85 -19.37 4.20 -19.74
CA TYR A 85 -18.80 3.55 -18.58
C TYR A 85 -17.37 3.04 -18.85
N GLU A 86 -16.42 3.42 -17.99
CA GLU A 86 -15.04 2.90 -17.96
C GLU A 86 -14.81 1.98 -16.76
N SER A 87 -14.16 0.84 -16.99
CA SER A 87 -13.72 -0.10 -15.96
C SER A 87 -12.39 0.32 -15.32
N PHE A 88 -12.21 0.01 -14.03
CA PHE A 88 -10.98 0.35 -13.32
C PHE A 88 -9.94 -0.77 -13.48
N GLU A 89 -9.06 -0.60 -14.45
CA GLU A 89 -7.99 -1.57 -14.77
C GLU A 89 -6.83 -1.57 -13.76
N GLY A 90 -6.76 -0.57 -12.87
CA GLY A 90 -5.71 -0.43 -11.86
C GLY A 90 -5.87 -1.32 -10.61
N ILE A 91 -6.99 -2.05 -10.48
CA ILE A 91 -7.21 -2.97 -9.34
C ILE A 91 -6.74 -4.39 -9.64
N VAL A 92 -6.05 -4.99 -8.65
CA VAL A 92 -5.50 -6.33 -8.72
C VAL A 92 -5.95 -7.16 -7.50
N LEU A 93 -6.43 -8.37 -7.77
CA LEU A 93 -6.67 -9.39 -6.75
C LEU A 93 -5.34 -10.10 -6.46
N THR A 94 -4.70 -9.80 -5.33
CA THR A 94 -3.39 -10.35 -4.97
C THR A 94 -3.08 -10.24 -3.47
N ASP A 95 -2.21 -11.11 -2.97
CA ASP A 95 -1.48 -10.86 -1.72
C ASP A 95 -0.28 -9.95 -2.04
N THR A 96 -0.38 -8.69 -1.63
CA THR A 96 0.68 -7.70 -1.85
C THR A 96 2.05 -8.16 -1.31
N PHE A 97 2.10 -8.85 -0.17
CA PHE A 97 3.37 -9.33 0.38
C PHE A 97 3.95 -10.44 -0.50
N GLU A 98 3.13 -11.43 -0.85
CA GLU A 98 3.55 -12.55 -1.72
C GLU A 98 3.97 -12.08 -3.10
N SER A 99 3.38 -10.99 -3.62
CA SER A 99 3.74 -10.41 -4.91
C SER A 99 5.22 -10.04 -5.03
N THR A 100 5.94 -9.89 -3.91
CA THR A 100 7.38 -9.59 -3.87
C THR A 100 8.24 -10.76 -3.37
N GLU A 101 7.64 -11.89 -3.02
CA GLU A 101 8.35 -13.08 -2.52
C GLU A 101 8.85 -13.96 -3.66
N THR A 102 7.98 -14.24 -4.62
CA THR A 102 8.25 -15.09 -5.77
C THR A 102 7.91 -14.34 -7.05
N ASN A 103 8.42 -14.82 -8.18
CA ASN A 103 7.89 -14.44 -9.49
C ASN A 103 6.59 -15.19 -9.80
N ASP A 104 6.04 -15.95 -8.83
CA ASP A 104 5.00 -16.91 -9.10
C ASP A 104 3.62 -16.24 -9.16
N TYR A 105 2.96 -16.61 -10.25
CA TYR A 105 1.67 -16.16 -10.70
C TYR A 105 0.59 -16.84 -9.86
N PHE A 106 -0.65 -16.34 -9.88
CA PHE A 106 -1.76 -17.28 -9.65
C PHE A 106 -1.62 -18.37 -10.73
N GLU A 107 -1.24 -19.59 -10.34
CA GLU A 107 -0.84 -20.71 -11.24
C GLU A 107 -1.94 -21.15 -12.23
N GLU A 108 -3.14 -20.57 -12.13
CA GLU A 108 -4.26 -20.90 -12.98
C GLU A 108 -4.32 -19.98 -14.21
N ASN A 109 -4.35 -20.59 -15.41
CA ASN A 109 -4.69 -19.96 -16.69
C ASN A 109 -6.01 -19.15 -16.68
N ILE A 110 -6.78 -19.20 -15.59
CA ILE A 110 -8.07 -18.52 -15.38
C ILE A 110 -7.86 -17.04 -15.00
N LEU A 111 -6.74 -16.68 -14.37
CA LEU A 111 -6.47 -15.31 -13.87
C LEU A 111 -5.43 -14.55 -14.71
N ASN A 112 -5.29 -14.88 -15.99
CA ASN A 112 -4.27 -14.30 -16.87
C ASN A 112 -4.31 -12.77 -16.93
N GLU A 113 -5.50 -12.17 -16.99
CA GLU A 113 -5.67 -10.71 -17.04
C GLU A 113 -5.27 -10.05 -15.71
N ASN A 114 -5.69 -10.62 -14.58
CA ASN A 114 -5.28 -10.16 -13.25
C ASN A 114 -3.75 -10.25 -13.07
N ASN A 115 -3.16 -11.37 -13.49
CA ASN A 115 -1.70 -11.55 -13.49
C ASN A 115 -1.00 -10.52 -14.39
N TYR A 116 -1.56 -10.21 -15.56
CA TYR A 116 -1.02 -9.17 -16.45
C TYR A 116 -1.03 -7.80 -15.76
N ARG A 117 -2.16 -7.39 -15.16
CA ARG A 117 -2.27 -6.13 -14.40
C ARG A 117 -1.23 -6.05 -13.27
N LEU A 118 -1.03 -7.15 -12.54
CA LEU A 118 0.01 -7.22 -11.50
C LEU A 118 1.42 -7.02 -12.07
N GLN A 119 1.73 -7.63 -13.22
CA GLN A 119 3.05 -7.48 -13.85
C GLN A 119 3.30 -6.07 -14.36
N GLU A 120 2.28 -5.40 -14.92
CA GLU A 120 2.40 -4.00 -15.31
C GLU A 120 2.59 -3.11 -14.07
N GLN A 121 1.79 -3.29 -13.01
CA GLN A 121 1.94 -2.54 -11.76
C GLN A 121 3.32 -2.69 -11.12
N LYS A 122 3.97 -3.86 -11.23
CA LYS A 122 5.34 -4.09 -10.71
C LYS A 122 6.39 -3.27 -11.46
N LYS A 123 6.16 -2.93 -12.73
CA LYS A 123 7.09 -2.13 -13.54
C LYS A 123 6.98 -0.63 -13.27
N ASP A 124 5.86 -0.19 -12.72
CA ASP A 124 5.62 1.22 -12.47
C ASP A 124 6.47 1.78 -11.32
N ASP A 125 6.98 2.99 -11.54
CA ASP A 125 7.65 3.78 -10.51
C ASP A 125 6.60 4.42 -9.58
N ILE A 126 6.25 3.71 -8.51
CA ILE A 126 5.27 4.16 -7.52
C ILE A 126 5.84 5.32 -6.71
N PHE A 127 5.17 6.47 -6.79
CA PHE A 127 5.57 7.70 -6.09
C PHE A 127 4.80 7.92 -4.78
N VAL A 128 3.59 7.37 -4.67
CA VAL A 128 2.78 7.47 -3.45
C VAL A 128 2.24 6.10 -3.06
N ILE A 129 2.43 5.72 -1.81
CA ILE A 129 1.76 4.58 -1.18
C ILE A 129 0.85 5.09 -0.06
N ILE A 130 -0.44 4.79 -0.15
CA ILE A 130 -1.46 5.16 0.84
C ILE A 130 -2.20 3.92 1.31
N GLY A 131 -2.90 3.98 2.44
CA GLY A 131 -3.79 2.89 2.84
C GLY A 131 -3.98 2.74 4.34
N ASN A 132 -4.72 1.71 4.71
CA ASN A 132 -4.91 1.25 6.08
C ASN A 132 -4.56 -0.25 6.13
N PRO A 133 -3.28 -0.61 6.30
CA PRO A 133 -2.86 -2.00 6.25
C PRO A 133 -3.50 -2.84 7.38
N PRO A 134 -3.56 -4.16 7.22
CA PRO A 134 -4.13 -5.06 8.22
C PRO A 134 -3.32 -5.08 9.52
N TYR A 135 -4.01 -5.36 10.64
CA TYR A 135 -3.42 -5.52 11.97
C TYR A 135 -3.50 -6.99 12.41
N SER A 136 -2.37 -7.68 12.50
CA SER A 136 -2.31 -9.07 12.96
C SER A 136 -0.92 -9.47 13.42
N ILE A 137 -0.76 -9.77 14.71
CA ILE A 137 0.47 -10.31 15.33
C ILE A 137 0.52 -11.86 15.25
N GLY A 138 -0.46 -12.46 14.57
CA GLY A 138 -0.66 -13.92 14.47
C GLY A 138 -1.73 -14.45 15.42
N GLN A 139 -1.72 -15.77 15.62
CA GLN A 139 -2.75 -16.51 16.37
C GLN A 139 -2.93 -15.98 17.79
N LYS A 140 -4.19 -15.90 18.25
CA LYS A 140 -4.52 -15.67 19.66
C LYS A 140 -4.31 -16.94 20.49
N ASN A 141 -4.55 -18.12 19.91
CA ASN A 141 -4.35 -19.42 20.56
C ASN A 141 -3.52 -20.38 19.69
N ALA A 142 -2.69 -21.21 20.31
CA ALA A 142 -1.87 -22.21 19.62
C ALA A 142 -2.67 -23.32 18.90
N ASN A 143 -3.98 -23.39 19.13
CA ASN A 143 -4.91 -24.34 18.49
C ASN A 143 -5.63 -23.73 17.27
N ASP A 144 -5.40 -22.45 16.97
CA ASP A 144 -5.99 -21.82 15.79
C ASP A 144 -5.19 -22.24 14.55
N ASN A 145 -5.85 -22.75 13.52
CA ASN A 145 -5.20 -23.16 12.27
C ASN A 145 -4.90 -21.95 11.35
N THR A 146 -4.50 -20.82 11.94
CA THR A 146 -4.28 -19.51 11.29
C THR A 146 -2.85 -19.03 11.52
N ALA A 147 -1.87 -19.89 11.20
CA ALA A 147 -0.48 -19.45 11.21
C ALA A 147 -0.33 -18.32 10.18
N ASN A 148 0.35 -17.22 10.55
CA ASN A 148 0.66 -16.17 9.60
C ASN A 148 1.39 -16.79 8.40
N LEU A 149 0.94 -16.41 7.20
CA LEU A 149 1.67 -16.68 5.97
C LEU A 149 3.12 -16.22 6.14
N LYS A 150 4.06 -17.03 5.67
CA LYS A 150 5.48 -16.71 5.76
C LYS A 150 5.89 -16.04 4.46
N TYR A 151 6.48 -14.86 4.59
CA TYR A 151 7.07 -14.09 3.50
C TYR A 151 8.60 -14.03 3.71
N PRO A 152 9.38 -15.03 3.24
CA PRO A 152 10.80 -15.16 3.57
C PRO A 152 11.67 -13.94 3.23
N ASN A 153 11.48 -13.32 2.07
CA ASN A 153 12.24 -12.16 1.62
C ASN A 153 11.88 -10.94 2.46
N LEU A 154 10.59 -10.65 2.65
CA LEU A 154 10.12 -9.55 3.48
C LEU A 154 10.55 -9.73 4.95
N ASN A 155 10.46 -10.95 5.49
CA ASN A 155 10.95 -11.26 6.82
C ASN A 155 12.47 -11.03 6.94
N LYS A 156 13.24 -11.38 5.91
CA LYS A 156 14.68 -11.10 5.86
C LYS A 156 14.95 -9.59 5.80
N ARG A 157 14.10 -8.80 5.15
CA ARG A 157 14.18 -7.33 5.19
C ARG A 157 13.96 -6.80 6.60
N ILE A 158 12.92 -7.27 7.30
CA ILE A 158 12.66 -6.96 8.72
C ILE A 158 13.86 -7.31 9.60
N GLU A 159 14.47 -8.47 9.39
CA GLU A 159 15.63 -8.92 10.17
C GLU A 159 16.82 -7.97 10.00
N ASN A 160 17.10 -7.58 8.76
CA ASN A 160 18.25 -6.74 8.42
C ASN A 160 18.08 -5.26 8.75
N THR A 161 16.84 -4.78 8.93
CA THR A 161 16.53 -3.39 9.29
C THR A 161 16.04 -3.30 10.73
N TYR A 162 14.76 -3.62 10.97
CA TYR A 162 14.09 -3.38 12.25
C TYR A 162 14.61 -4.27 13.38
N ALA A 163 14.81 -5.57 13.13
CA ALA A 163 15.24 -6.48 14.18
C ALA A 163 16.70 -6.27 14.56
N LYS A 164 17.57 -5.95 13.58
CA LYS A 164 18.98 -5.63 13.78
C LYS A 164 19.19 -4.54 14.83
N TYR A 165 18.34 -3.52 14.82
CA TYR A 165 18.43 -2.38 15.74
C TYR A 165 17.52 -2.46 16.97
N SER A 166 16.75 -3.55 17.13
CA SER A 166 15.86 -3.72 18.27
C SER A 166 16.62 -4.12 19.54
N THR A 167 16.33 -3.43 20.64
CA THR A 167 16.91 -3.69 21.97
C THR A 167 16.19 -4.80 22.74
N ALA A 168 15.03 -5.26 22.26
CA ALA A 168 14.24 -6.27 22.95
C ALA A 168 14.75 -7.70 22.70
N LYS A 169 14.66 -8.55 23.73
CA LYS A 169 14.89 -10.00 23.61
C LYS A 169 13.77 -10.71 22.83
N LEU A 170 12.53 -10.27 23.04
CA LEU A 170 11.36 -10.78 22.32
C LEU A 170 11.00 -9.82 21.19
N ARG A 171 11.02 -10.31 19.95
CA ARG A 171 10.84 -9.50 18.72
C ARG A 171 9.61 -9.90 17.90
N LYS A 172 8.68 -10.65 18.49
CA LYS A 172 7.47 -11.16 17.80
C LYS A 172 6.63 -10.04 17.15
N SER A 173 6.51 -8.89 17.81
CA SER A 173 5.73 -7.76 17.31
C SER A 173 6.32 -7.09 16.06
N LEU A 174 7.57 -7.36 15.68
CA LEU A 174 8.15 -6.87 14.43
C LEU A 174 7.55 -7.55 13.19
N TYR A 175 6.85 -8.67 13.38
CA TYR A 175 6.19 -9.44 12.33
C TYR A 175 4.67 -9.27 12.37
N ASP A 176 4.17 -8.18 12.99
CA ASP A 176 2.80 -7.73 12.82
C ASP A 176 2.60 -7.27 11.37
N SER A 177 1.45 -7.60 10.77
CA SER A 177 1.12 -7.23 9.39
C SER A 177 1.26 -5.74 9.08
N TYR A 178 1.01 -4.82 10.03
CA TYR A 178 1.21 -3.38 9.76
C TYR A 178 2.70 -2.98 9.72
N ILE A 179 3.57 -3.69 10.44
CA ILE A 179 5.02 -3.50 10.37
C ILE A 179 5.57 -4.11 9.08
N LEU A 180 5.04 -5.26 8.65
CA LEU A 180 5.32 -5.85 7.34
C LEU A 180 4.90 -4.89 6.22
N ALA A 181 3.70 -4.30 6.29
CA ALA A 181 3.23 -3.28 5.36
C ALA A 181 4.16 -2.07 5.29
N LEU A 182 4.64 -1.59 6.44
CA LEU A 182 5.57 -0.46 6.46
C LEU A 182 6.92 -0.81 5.80
N ARG A 183 7.47 -1.99 6.09
CA ARG A 183 8.72 -2.45 5.47
C ARG A 183 8.57 -2.66 3.97
N TRP A 184 7.49 -3.33 3.56
CA TRP A 184 7.17 -3.58 2.16
C TRP A 184 7.01 -2.27 1.40
N ALA A 185 6.24 -1.32 1.94
CA ALA A 185 6.03 -0.03 1.30
C ALA A 185 7.34 0.77 1.18
N THR A 186 8.21 0.70 2.19
CA THR A 186 9.51 1.37 2.15
C THR A 186 10.43 0.74 1.10
N ASP A 187 10.39 -0.58 0.94
CA ASP A 187 11.16 -1.24 -0.11
C ASP A 187 10.54 -1.00 -1.51
N ARG A 188 9.21 -0.87 -1.62
CA ARG A 188 8.48 -0.63 -2.89
C ARG A 188 8.61 0.80 -3.41
N ILE A 189 8.67 1.80 -2.53
CA ILE A 189 8.75 3.22 -2.89
C ILE A 189 10.15 3.61 -3.41
N GLY A 190 11.18 2.84 -3.04
CA GLY A 190 12.57 3.12 -3.43
C GLY A 190 13.09 4.44 -2.87
N ASP A 191 13.84 5.18 -3.68
CA ASP A 191 14.61 6.35 -3.22
C ASP A 191 13.76 7.63 -3.09
N LYS A 192 12.58 7.70 -3.72
CA LYS A 192 11.80 8.94 -3.80
C LYS A 192 10.30 8.68 -3.84
N GLY A 193 9.61 9.08 -2.79
CA GLY A 193 8.14 9.09 -2.76
C GLY A 193 7.57 9.42 -1.40
N ILE A 194 6.28 9.13 -1.23
CA ILE A 194 5.53 9.40 0.00
C ILE A 194 4.82 8.11 0.43
N ILE A 195 4.96 7.76 1.72
CA ILE A 195 4.15 6.72 2.35
C ILE A 195 3.24 7.39 3.38
N SER A 196 1.94 7.11 3.31
CA SER A 196 0.94 7.66 4.22
C SER A 196 -0.05 6.58 4.65
N PHE A 197 0.18 6.01 5.82
CA PHE A 197 -0.70 5.00 6.38
C PHE A 197 -1.45 5.47 7.64
N VAL A 198 -2.61 4.85 7.84
CA VAL A 198 -3.24 4.74 9.15
C VAL A 198 -2.81 3.40 9.73
N ILE A 199 -2.01 3.41 10.81
CA ILE A 199 -1.49 2.19 11.46
C ILE A 199 -1.61 2.24 12.98
N ASN A 200 -1.44 1.07 13.61
CA ASN A 200 -1.38 0.94 15.07
C ASN A 200 -0.19 1.75 15.63
N ALA A 201 -0.47 2.66 16.57
CA ALA A 201 0.50 3.56 17.18
C ALA A 201 1.51 2.88 18.14
N SER A 202 1.33 1.59 18.45
CA SER A 202 2.19 0.85 19.40
C SER A 202 3.68 0.85 19.04
N PHE A 203 4.04 1.07 17.77
CA PHE A 203 5.44 1.16 17.36
C PHE A 203 6.18 2.39 17.89
N ILE A 204 5.46 3.44 18.31
CA ILE A 204 6.02 4.73 18.74
C ILE A 204 6.79 4.60 20.06
N ASP A 205 6.32 3.77 21.01
CA ASP A 205 6.92 3.70 22.36
C ASP A 205 7.29 2.27 22.82
N SER A 206 7.13 1.26 21.96
CA SER A 206 7.51 -0.10 22.32
C SER A 206 9.02 -0.34 22.28
N ASN A 207 9.54 -1.09 23.25
CA ASN A 207 10.94 -1.56 23.27
C ASN A 207 11.27 -2.45 22.07
N ALA A 208 10.32 -3.31 21.67
CA ALA A 208 10.51 -4.25 20.57
C ALA A 208 10.64 -3.52 19.22
N THR A 209 9.95 -2.40 19.05
CA THR A 209 9.95 -1.58 17.83
C THR A 209 10.98 -0.44 17.85
N SER A 210 11.91 -0.42 18.82
CA SER A 210 13.01 0.55 18.86
C SER A 210 13.80 0.60 17.55
N GLY A 211 14.05 -0.56 16.95
CA GLY A 211 14.73 -0.64 15.65
C GLY A 211 13.88 -0.19 14.47
N VAL A 212 12.55 -0.25 14.56
CA VAL A 212 11.63 0.33 13.55
C VAL A 212 11.82 1.85 13.51
N ARG A 213 11.76 2.50 14.68
CA ARG A 213 11.93 3.96 14.80
C ARG A 213 13.29 4.41 14.30
N LYS A 214 14.36 3.70 14.67
CA LYS A 214 15.70 3.99 14.19
C LYS A 214 15.80 3.87 12.67
N SER A 215 15.29 2.78 12.10
CA SER A 215 15.37 2.55 10.64
C SER A 215 14.58 3.61 9.88
N ILE A 216 13.37 3.95 10.31
CA ILE A 216 12.56 5.01 9.65
C ILE A 216 13.28 6.37 9.72
N TYR A 217 13.92 6.69 10.85
CA TYR A 217 14.70 7.93 10.97
C TYR A 217 15.92 7.97 10.03
N GLU A 218 16.53 6.82 9.74
CA GLU A 218 17.65 6.73 8.80
C GLU A 218 17.19 6.68 7.32
N GLU A 219 16.02 6.11 7.05
CA GLU A 219 15.50 5.87 5.70
C GLU A 219 14.64 7.02 5.15
N PHE A 220 14.06 7.87 6.01
CA PHE A 220 13.20 8.98 5.61
C PHE A 220 13.71 10.35 6.05
N ASN A 221 13.63 11.35 5.17
CA ASN A 221 14.05 12.71 5.50
C ASN A 221 13.06 13.45 6.41
N HIS A 222 11.75 13.18 6.24
CA HIS A 222 10.67 13.85 6.97
C HIS A 222 9.65 12.82 7.42
N ILE A 223 9.29 12.88 8.71
CA ILE A 223 8.37 11.94 9.34
C ILE A 223 7.31 12.75 10.08
N TYR A 224 6.05 12.52 9.72
CA TYR A 224 4.90 13.13 10.37
C TYR A 224 4.10 12.04 11.06
N ILE A 225 3.96 12.14 12.38
CA ILE A 225 3.17 11.22 13.19
C ILE A 225 2.03 11.99 13.82
N PHE A 226 0.81 11.55 13.55
CA PHE A 226 -0.39 12.06 14.19
C PHE A 226 -1.09 10.92 14.92
N THR A 227 -1.18 11.03 16.25
CA THR A 227 -1.84 10.05 17.11
C THR A 227 -3.24 10.55 17.44
N ILE A 228 -4.22 9.65 17.34
CA ILE A 228 -5.65 9.89 17.63
C ILE A 228 -5.96 9.33 19.02
#